data_AF-A0A8J1LFV8-F1
#
_entry.id   AF-A0A8J1LFV8-F1
#
_cell.length_a   1.000
_cell.length_b   1.000
_cell.length_c   1.000
_cell.angle_alpha   90.00
_cell.angle_beta   90.00
_cell.angle_gamma   90.00
#
_symmetry.space_group_name_H-M   'P 1'
#
loop_
_entity.id
_entity.type
_entity.pdbx_description
1 polymer ?
#
loop_
_entity_poly.entity_id
_entity_poly.type
_entity_poly.pdbx_seq_one_letter_code
_entity_poly.pdbx_strand_id
1 'polypeptide(L)'
;MNENMQSPIEEIAMGQKQCWQGSRICSPQWKRSEWARRSRVGRGSSWVHGFTLLILKMYIIAVITGQIRLRKNAFANPEDAMRHGGIQYYRQDPDVERYRRAHNNDMENIYPFLFLGAVYSLLSPNPTIARIHFQIFFICRVLHTVAYVLALKPPTRSVAYIIAQLPCFSMVLQILYSVASFW
;
A
#
# COMPACT_ATOMS: atom_id res chain seq x y z
N MET A 1 21.29 -73.06 8.73
CA MET A 1 20.11 -72.48 8.07
C MET A 1 19.97 -71.06 8.56
N ASN A 2 20.25 -70.13 7.66
CA ASN A 2 19.96 -68.69 7.63
C ASN A 2 20.68 -67.74 8.61
N GLU A 3 21.78 -67.22 8.07
CA GLU A 3 22.29 -65.86 8.23
C GLU A 3 21.19 -64.81 7.96
N ASN A 4 21.15 -63.73 8.76
CA ASN A 4 20.75 -62.39 8.35
C ASN A 4 20.90 -61.43 9.54
N MET A 5 22.13 -60.98 9.78
CA MET A 5 22.38 -59.75 10.52
C MET A 5 23.02 -58.76 9.55
N GLN A 6 22.17 -58.08 8.77
CA GLN A 6 22.62 -57.04 7.85
C GLN A 6 23.20 -55.88 8.68
N SER A 7 24.50 -55.65 8.54
CA SER A 7 25.17 -54.56 9.24
C SER A 7 24.78 -53.20 8.63
N PRO A 8 24.64 -52.12 9.42
CA PRO A 8 24.24 -50.79 8.94
C PRO A 8 25.20 -50.14 7.91
N ILE A 9 26.36 -50.75 7.66
CA ILE A 9 27.40 -50.22 6.78
C ILE A 9 27.12 -50.57 5.30
N GLU A 10 26.42 -51.67 5.01
CA GLU A 10 26.12 -52.06 3.61
C GLU A 10 25.02 -51.21 2.96
N GLU A 11 24.09 -50.69 3.76
CA GLU A 11 23.00 -49.84 3.25
C GLU A 11 23.50 -48.44 2.85
N ILE A 12 24.50 -47.91 3.57
CA ILE A 12 25.19 -46.66 3.23
C ILE A 12 26.01 -46.81 1.93
N ALA A 13 26.61 -47.99 1.73
CA ALA A 13 27.37 -48.29 0.52
C ALA A 13 26.47 -48.43 -0.72
N MET A 14 25.23 -48.92 -0.57
CA MET A 14 24.27 -48.98 -1.68
C MET A 14 23.68 -47.61 -2.04
N GLY A 15 23.46 -46.73 -1.06
CA GLY A 15 22.96 -45.37 -1.30
C GLY A 15 23.95 -44.45 -2.03
N GLN A 16 25.26 -44.65 -1.86
CA GLN A 16 26.27 -43.85 -2.57
C GLN A 16 26.60 -44.37 -3.98
N LYS A 17 26.45 -45.67 -4.24
CA LYS A 17 26.76 -46.26 -5.57
C LYS A 17 25.78 -45.83 -6.66
N GLN A 18 24.58 -45.36 -6.33
CA GLN A 18 23.63 -44.80 -7.31
C GLN A 18 24.02 -43.40 -7.83
N CYS A 19 24.99 -42.72 -7.20
CA CYS A 19 25.37 -41.35 -7.60
C CYS A 19 26.59 -41.29 -8.56
N TRP A 20 27.20 -42.43 -8.90
CA TRP A 20 28.49 -42.47 -9.61
C TRP A 20 28.52 -43.34 -10.88
N GLN A 21 27.37 -43.57 -11.52
CA GLN A 21 27.33 -44.06 -12.89
C GLN A 21 26.28 -43.30 -13.69
N GLY A 22 26.74 -42.34 -14.51
CA GLY A 22 25.90 -41.63 -15.47
C GLY A 22 25.90 -40.12 -15.26
N SER A 23 26.84 -39.48 -15.93
CA SER A 23 26.97 -38.03 -16.14
C SER A 23 25.62 -37.32 -16.28
N ARG A 24 25.12 -36.73 -15.19
CA ARG A 24 24.28 -35.52 -15.17
C ARG A 24 24.47 -34.87 -13.81
N ILE A 25 24.87 -33.61 -13.80
CA ILE A 25 25.04 -32.77 -12.60
C ILE A 25 23.75 -32.83 -11.77
N CYS A 26 23.74 -33.63 -10.70
CA CYS A 26 22.64 -33.68 -9.73
C CYS A 26 22.77 -32.48 -8.80
N SER A 27 22.29 -31.31 -9.26
CA SER A 27 22.03 -30.19 -8.36
C SER A 27 21.04 -30.63 -7.27
N PRO A 28 21.22 -30.29 -5.98
CA PRO A 28 20.29 -30.70 -4.93
C PRO A 28 18.87 -30.18 -5.19
N GLN A 29 17.91 -31.06 -5.49
CA GLN A 29 16.48 -30.71 -5.64
C GLN A 29 15.90 -30.08 -4.37
N TRP A 30 16.44 -30.38 -3.19
CA TRP A 30 15.98 -29.78 -1.93
C TRP A 30 16.22 -28.27 -1.85
N LYS A 31 17.33 -27.76 -2.42
CA LYS A 31 17.59 -26.32 -2.55
C LYS A 31 16.56 -25.62 -3.45
N ARG A 32 16.01 -26.31 -4.46
CA ARG A 32 14.97 -25.73 -5.32
C ARG A 32 13.62 -25.60 -4.61
N SER A 33 13.29 -26.53 -3.70
CA SER A 33 12.02 -26.49 -2.97
C SER A 33 11.97 -25.45 -1.86
N GLU A 34 13.11 -25.04 -1.29
CA GLU A 34 13.19 -23.95 -0.31
C GLU A 34 13.20 -22.57 -0.96
N TRP A 35 13.92 -22.39 -2.07
CA TRP A 35 13.88 -21.15 -2.84
C TRP A 35 12.52 -20.94 -3.54
N ALA A 36 11.87 -22.02 -4.00
CA ALA A 36 10.49 -21.97 -4.50
C ALA A 36 9.42 -21.81 -3.40
N ARG A 37 9.70 -22.21 -2.14
CA ARG A 37 8.86 -21.86 -0.98
C ARG A 37 9.12 -20.44 -0.48
N ARG A 38 10.30 -19.86 -0.75
CA ARG A 38 10.68 -18.48 -0.45
C ARG A 38 10.07 -17.49 -1.45
N SER A 39 9.75 -17.92 -2.66
CA SER A 39 8.91 -17.22 -3.64
C SER A 39 7.40 -17.42 -3.42
N ARG A 40 6.99 -17.65 -2.17
CA ARG A 40 5.58 -17.55 -1.74
C ARG A 40 5.14 -16.09 -1.81
N VAL A 41 4.75 -15.67 -3.01
CA VAL A 41 3.95 -14.49 -3.38
C VAL A 41 2.58 -14.51 -2.66
N GLY A 42 2.58 -14.56 -1.33
CA GLY A 42 1.37 -14.87 -0.55
C GLY A 42 1.27 -14.17 0.81
N ARG A 43 2.12 -13.17 1.09
CA ARG A 43 2.01 -12.30 2.28
C ARG A 43 2.11 -10.80 1.98
N GLY A 44 2.54 -10.41 0.78
CA GLY A 44 2.61 -9.02 0.33
C GLY A 44 1.30 -8.47 -0.25
N SER A 45 0.32 -9.33 -0.55
CA SER A 45 -0.87 -8.91 -1.30
C SER A 45 -1.71 -7.88 -0.55
N SER A 46 -1.93 -8.03 0.76
CA SER A 46 -2.86 -7.16 1.52
C SER A 46 -2.51 -5.66 1.50
N TRP A 47 -1.22 -5.31 1.43
CA TRP A 47 -0.76 -3.92 1.53
C TRP A 47 -1.00 -3.14 0.24
N VAL A 48 -0.68 -3.78 -0.89
CA VAL A 48 -0.83 -3.20 -2.22
C VAL A 48 -2.30 -2.87 -2.49
N HIS A 49 -3.23 -3.77 -2.12
CA HIS A 49 -4.66 -3.49 -2.25
C HIS A 49 -5.05 -2.22 -1.49
N GLY A 50 -4.56 -2.05 -0.27
CA GLY A 50 -4.84 -0.86 0.53
C GLY A 50 -4.32 0.43 -0.10
N PHE A 51 -3.07 0.45 -0.55
CA PHE A 51 -2.47 1.60 -1.24
C PHE A 51 -3.23 1.93 -2.53
N THR A 52 -3.59 0.92 -3.31
CA THR A 52 -4.38 1.09 -4.54
C THR A 52 -5.74 1.73 -4.25
N LEU A 53 -6.42 1.36 -3.16
CA LEU A 53 -7.70 1.97 -2.79
C LEU A 53 -7.57 3.46 -2.41
N LEU A 54 -6.49 3.84 -1.72
CA LEU A 54 -6.22 5.26 -1.41
C LEU A 54 -5.94 6.08 -2.67
N ILE A 55 -5.15 5.52 -3.59
CA ILE A 55 -4.86 6.17 -4.88
C ILE A 55 -6.14 6.27 -5.72
N LEU A 56 -6.94 5.20 -5.77
CA LEU A 56 -8.23 5.18 -6.46
C LEU A 56 -9.17 6.28 -5.94
N LYS A 57 -9.22 6.46 -4.61
CA LYS A 57 -9.97 7.57 -3.98
C LYS A 57 -9.51 8.94 -4.48
N MET A 58 -8.20 9.18 -4.60
CA MET A 58 -7.68 10.45 -5.13
C MET A 58 -8.10 10.68 -6.58
N TYR A 59 -8.04 9.64 -7.42
CA TYR A 59 -8.54 9.72 -8.80
C TYR A 59 -10.04 10.06 -8.86
N ILE A 60 -10.86 9.44 -8.00
CA ILE A 60 -12.29 9.75 -7.91
C ILE A 60 -12.50 11.23 -7.60
N ILE A 61 -11.77 11.81 -6.63
CA ILE A 61 -11.89 13.22 -6.29
C ILE A 61 -11.41 14.14 -7.42
N ALA A 62 -10.34 13.77 -8.14
CA ALA A 62 -9.88 14.51 -9.31
C ALA A 62 -10.95 14.56 -10.41
N VAL A 63 -11.56 13.41 -10.72
CA VAL A 63 -12.65 13.31 -11.72
C VAL A 63 -13.86 14.14 -11.28
N ILE A 64 -14.30 14.01 -10.02
CA ILE A 64 -15.43 14.80 -9.49
C ILE A 64 -15.14 16.30 -9.59
N THR A 65 -13.92 16.73 -9.25
CA THR A 65 -13.52 18.14 -9.37
C THR A 65 -13.69 18.65 -10.81
N GLY A 66 -13.26 17.87 -11.81
CA GLY A 66 -13.46 18.19 -13.23
C GLY A 66 -14.94 18.28 -13.62
N GLN A 67 -15.77 17.34 -13.16
CA GLN A 67 -17.21 17.36 -13.42
C GLN A 67 -17.91 18.57 -12.80
N ILE A 68 -17.51 18.98 -11.59
CA ILE A 68 -18.07 20.17 -10.94
C ILE A 68 -17.66 21.45 -11.69
N ARG A 69 -16.43 21.55 -12.22
CA ARG A 69 -16.01 22.68 -13.06
C ARG A 69 -16.89 22.82 -14.30
N LEU A 70 -17.16 21.71 -14.98
CA LEU A 70 -18.05 21.68 -16.15
C LEU A 70 -19.49 22.04 -15.77
N ARG A 71 -20.03 21.44 -14.70
CA ARG A 71 -21.41 21.70 -14.25
C ARG A 71 -21.63 23.15 -13.81
N LYS A 72 -20.62 23.80 -13.21
CA LYS A 72 -20.70 25.17 -12.69
C LYS A 72 -20.21 26.23 -13.67
N ASN A 73 -19.70 25.82 -14.83
CA ASN A 73 -18.98 26.68 -15.79
C ASN A 73 -17.97 27.59 -15.05
N ALA A 74 -17.06 26.96 -14.32
CA ALA A 74 -16.06 27.62 -13.49
C ALA A 74 -14.68 27.02 -13.77
N PHE A 75 -13.98 27.62 -14.73
CA PHE A 75 -12.72 27.14 -15.24
C PHE A 75 -11.55 27.93 -14.65
N ALA A 76 -10.44 27.24 -14.42
CA ALA A 76 -9.22 27.83 -13.88
C ALA A 76 -8.33 28.45 -14.95
N ASN A 77 -8.56 28.15 -16.23
CA ASN A 77 -7.78 28.65 -17.34
C ASN A 77 -8.68 29.38 -18.35
N PRO A 78 -8.24 30.48 -18.96
CA PRO A 78 -9.03 31.28 -19.89
C PRO A 78 -9.39 30.52 -21.18
N GLU A 79 -8.51 29.66 -21.69
CA GLU A 79 -8.75 28.84 -22.88
C GLU A 79 -9.88 27.82 -22.67
N ASP A 80 -9.96 27.23 -21.48
CA ASP A 80 -11.04 26.32 -21.11
C ASP A 80 -12.37 27.06 -21.00
N ALA A 81 -12.36 28.27 -20.45
CA ALA A 81 -13.53 29.14 -20.37
C ALA A 81 -14.05 29.54 -21.76
N MET A 82 -13.15 29.94 -22.66
CA MET A 82 -13.48 30.28 -24.04
C MET A 82 -14.08 29.09 -24.80
N ARG A 83 -13.55 27.88 -24.60
CA ARG A 83 -14.08 26.66 -25.21
C ARG A 83 -15.49 26.30 -24.72
N HIS A 84 -15.85 26.71 -23.50
CA HIS A 84 -17.11 26.34 -22.85
C HIS A 84 -18.10 27.51 -22.71
N GLY A 85 -17.95 28.56 -23.53
CA GLY A 85 -18.97 29.60 -23.72
C GLY A 85 -18.57 31.02 -23.36
N GLY A 86 -17.30 31.27 -22.98
CA GLY A 86 -16.72 32.61 -22.95
C GLY A 86 -15.89 32.92 -21.70
N ILE A 87 -15.16 34.04 -21.76
CA ILE A 87 -14.20 34.47 -20.71
C ILE A 87 -14.87 34.70 -19.34
N GLN A 88 -16.18 34.97 -19.30
CA GLN A 88 -16.93 35.11 -18.06
C GLN A 88 -16.92 33.84 -17.17
N TYR A 89 -16.60 32.68 -17.75
CA TYR A 89 -16.45 31.42 -17.02
C TYR A 89 -15.04 31.18 -16.47
N TYR A 90 -14.09 32.06 -16.77
CA TYR A 90 -12.79 32.13 -16.08
C TYR A 90 -13.01 32.77 -14.71
N ARG A 91 -13.41 31.94 -13.74
CA ARG A 91 -13.79 32.38 -12.41
C ARG A 91 -13.57 31.28 -11.38
N GLN A 92 -13.41 31.69 -10.13
CA GLN A 92 -13.37 30.79 -8.99
C GLN A 92 -14.80 30.47 -8.53
N ASP A 93 -15.03 29.21 -8.16
CA ASP A 93 -16.28 28.75 -7.57
C ASP A 93 -16.00 28.10 -6.21
N PRO A 94 -16.76 28.45 -5.15
CA PRO A 94 -16.54 27.92 -3.80
C PRO A 94 -16.63 26.39 -3.70
N ASP A 95 -17.47 25.75 -4.51
CA ASP A 95 -17.61 24.29 -4.53
C ASP A 95 -16.39 23.67 -5.20
N VAL A 96 -15.98 24.18 -6.36
CA VAL A 96 -14.75 23.73 -7.03
C VAL A 96 -13.53 23.83 -6.09
N GLU A 97 -13.40 24.96 -5.39
CA GLU A 97 -12.29 25.18 -4.47
C GLU A 97 -12.37 24.27 -3.23
N ARG A 98 -13.56 23.84 -2.83
CA ARG A 98 -13.75 22.84 -1.77
C ARG A 98 -13.20 21.47 -2.17
N TYR A 99 -13.52 20.99 -3.38
CA TYR A 99 -12.96 19.74 -3.88
C TYR A 99 -11.45 19.83 -4.10
N ARG A 100 -10.96 20.97 -4.61
CA ARG A 100 -9.51 21.21 -4.76
C ARG A 100 -8.78 21.12 -3.42
N ARG A 101 -9.31 21.77 -2.37
CA ARG A 101 -8.74 21.68 -1.01
C ARG A 101 -8.79 20.27 -0.43
N ALA A 102 -9.87 19.53 -0.67
CA ALA A 102 -9.96 18.12 -0.27
C ALA A 102 -8.87 17.28 -0.96
N HIS A 103 -8.67 17.47 -2.26
CA HIS A 103 -7.64 16.75 -3.03
C HIS A 103 -6.21 17.13 -2.60
N ASN A 104 -5.94 18.42 -2.36
CA ASN A 104 -4.63 18.84 -1.84
C ASN A 104 -4.34 18.23 -0.47
N ASN A 105 -5.31 18.21 0.43
CA ASN A 105 -5.13 17.56 1.72
C ASN A 105 -4.92 16.05 1.55
N ASP A 106 -5.53 15.41 0.56
CA ASP A 106 -5.20 14.02 0.23
C ASP A 106 -3.74 13.86 -0.21
N MET A 107 -3.20 14.72 -1.06
CA MET A 107 -1.79 14.68 -1.46
C MET A 107 -0.86 14.82 -0.25
N GLU A 108 -1.13 15.79 0.63
CA GLU A 108 -0.33 16.06 1.83
C GLU A 108 -0.27 14.90 2.83
N ASN A 109 -1.26 14.00 2.81
CA ASN A 109 -1.37 12.93 3.81
C ASN A 109 -1.17 11.53 3.23
N ILE A 110 -1.73 11.26 2.05
CA ILE A 110 -1.65 9.95 1.40
C ILE A 110 -0.22 9.72 0.88
N TYR A 111 0.46 10.70 0.30
CA TYR A 111 1.83 10.48 -0.20
C TYR A 111 2.82 10.13 0.92
N PRO A 112 2.86 10.85 2.06
CA PRO A 112 3.69 10.42 3.19
C PRO A 112 3.28 9.05 3.73
N PHE A 113 1.98 8.75 3.81
CA PHE A 113 1.51 7.44 4.28
C PHE A 113 1.91 6.29 3.34
N LEU A 114 1.85 6.49 2.02
CA LEU A 114 2.31 5.49 1.04
C LEU A 114 3.81 5.22 1.20
N PHE A 115 4.61 6.27 1.37
CA PHE A 115 6.04 6.14 1.60
C PHE A 115 6.34 5.43 2.92
N LEU A 116 5.75 5.89 4.03
CA LEU A 116 5.91 5.29 5.35
C LEU A 116 5.44 3.84 5.38
N GLY A 117 4.28 3.56 4.78
CA GLY A 117 3.73 2.21 4.69
C GLY A 117 4.61 1.28 3.86
N ALA A 118 5.22 1.77 2.78
CA ALA A 118 6.17 0.99 1.99
C ALA A 118 7.43 0.67 2.82
N VAL A 119 8.04 1.66 3.47
CA VAL A 119 9.22 1.43 4.33
C VAL A 119 8.88 0.51 5.50
N TYR A 120 7.77 0.77 6.18
CA TYR A 120 7.29 -0.05 7.30
C TYR A 120 7.04 -1.50 6.88
N SER A 121 6.57 -1.74 5.65
CA SER A 121 6.38 -3.10 5.13
C SER A 121 7.69 -3.89 4.99
N LEU A 122 8.82 -3.21 4.79
CA LEU A 122 10.15 -3.83 4.70
C LEU A 122 10.69 -4.26 6.07
N LEU A 123 10.21 -3.66 7.16
CA LEU A 123 10.62 -3.96 8.54
C LEU A 123 9.99 -5.25 9.09
N SER A 124 9.27 -6.02 8.25
CA SER A 124 8.56 -7.25 8.64
C SER A 124 7.69 -7.07 9.89
N PRO A 125 6.80 -6.06 9.94
CA PRO A 125 6.00 -5.76 11.11
C PRO A 125 4.94 -6.85 11.35
N ASN A 126 4.35 -6.84 12.54
CA ASN A 126 3.20 -7.69 12.82
C ASN A 126 2.06 -7.38 11.82
N PRO A 127 1.61 -8.36 11.01
CA PRO A 127 0.65 -8.11 9.95
C PRO A 127 -0.71 -7.64 10.46
N THR A 128 -1.11 -8.01 11.68
CA THR A 128 -2.36 -7.54 12.29
C THR A 128 -2.28 -6.06 12.63
N ILE A 129 -1.18 -5.64 13.26
CA ILE A 129 -0.96 -4.23 13.63
C ILE A 129 -0.90 -3.36 12.38
N ALA A 130 -0.15 -3.78 11.37
CA ALA A 130 -0.04 -3.04 10.14
C ALA A 130 -1.39 -2.93 9.40
N ARG A 131 -2.26 -3.95 9.45
CA ARG A 131 -3.63 -3.87 8.90
C ARG A 131 -4.48 -2.85 9.64
N ILE A 132 -4.38 -2.79 10.97
CA ILE A 132 -5.09 -1.80 11.79
C ILE A 132 -4.65 -0.38 11.43
N HIS A 133 -3.33 -0.14 11.28
CA HIS A 133 -2.80 1.16 10.84
C HIS A 133 -3.41 1.59 9.51
N PHE A 134 -3.44 0.67 8.54
CA PHE A 134 -4.03 0.93 7.24
C PHE A 134 -5.54 1.20 7.32
N GLN A 135 -6.31 0.38 8.04
CA GLN A 135 -7.76 0.52 8.14
C GLN A 135 -8.16 1.83 8.81
N ILE A 136 -7.51 2.19 9.92
CA ILE A 136 -7.75 3.46 10.61
C ILE A 136 -7.46 4.62 9.65
N PHE A 137 -6.29 4.61 9.01
CA PHE A 137 -5.92 5.65 8.05
C PHE A 137 -6.96 5.75 6.92
N PHE A 138 -7.27 4.64 6.26
CA PHE A 138 -8.21 4.61 5.13
C PHE A 138 -9.61 5.13 5.51
N ILE A 139 -10.20 4.61 6.58
CA ILE A 139 -11.55 5.01 7.02
C ILE A 139 -11.55 6.49 7.39
N CYS A 140 -10.57 6.97 8.16
CA CYS A 140 -10.50 8.38 8.54
C CYS A 140 -10.28 9.30 7.32
N ARG A 141 -9.50 8.89 6.32
CA ARG A 141 -9.33 9.66 5.08
C ARG A 141 -10.60 9.71 4.23
N VAL A 142 -11.36 8.61 4.17
CA VAL A 142 -12.68 8.60 3.51
C VAL A 142 -13.64 9.54 4.25
N LEU A 143 -13.75 9.42 5.58
CA LEU A 143 -14.57 10.29 6.41
C LEU A 143 -14.18 11.77 6.28
N HIS A 144 -12.88 12.07 6.27
CA HIS A 144 -12.37 13.43 6.05
C HIS A 144 -12.83 14.00 4.70
N THR A 145 -12.77 13.18 3.65
CA THR A 145 -13.20 13.56 2.30
C THR A 145 -14.71 13.80 2.25
N VAL A 146 -15.50 12.90 2.83
CA VAL A 146 -16.97 13.02 2.93
C VAL A 146 -17.35 14.26 3.73
N ALA A 147 -16.69 14.52 4.87
CA ALA A 147 -16.92 15.73 5.67
C ALA A 147 -16.61 17.01 4.89
N TYR A 148 -15.57 16.99 4.05
CA TYR A 148 -15.23 18.09 3.17
C TYR A 148 -16.33 18.37 2.14
N VAL A 149 -16.76 17.31 1.44
CA VAL A 149 -17.71 17.38 0.33
C VAL A 149 -19.12 17.72 0.79
N LEU A 150 -19.60 17.09 1.87
CA LEU A 150 -20.93 17.34 2.44
C LEU A 150 -20.99 18.57 3.35
N ALA A 151 -19.88 19.32 3.48
CA ALA A 151 -19.79 20.49 4.34
C ALA A 151 -20.31 20.23 5.78
N LEU A 152 -19.93 19.09 6.36
CA LEU A 152 -20.37 18.72 7.70
C LEU A 152 -19.92 19.77 8.73
N LYS A 153 -20.74 19.95 9.77
CA LYS A 153 -20.43 20.90 10.85
C LYS A 153 -19.07 20.55 11.49
N PRO A 154 -18.23 21.55 11.79
CA PRO A 154 -17.07 21.35 12.65
C PRO A 154 -17.51 20.70 13.98
N PRO A 155 -16.69 19.84 14.60
CA PRO A 155 -15.26 19.59 14.34
C PRO A 155 -14.95 18.31 13.53
N THR A 156 -15.96 17.73 12.86
CA THR A 156 -15.87 16.40 12.19
C THR A 156 -14.63 16.21 11.30
N ARG A 157 -14.37 17.16 10.40
CA ARG A 157 -13.20 17.16 9.51
C ARG A 157 -11.88 17.14 10.29
N SER A 158 -11.72 18.04 11.26
CA SER A 158 -10.47 18.18 12.03
C SER A 158 -10.19 16.93 12.87
N VAL A 159 -11.22 16.34 13.46
CA VAL A 159 -11.10 15.10 14.23
C VAL A 159 -10.71 13.93 13.32
N ALA A 160 -11.34 13.79 12.15
CA ALA A 160 -10.97 12.75 11.18
C ALA A 160 -9.52 12.90 10.70
N TYR A 161 -9.05 14.13 10.50
CA TYR A 161 -7.65 14.40 10.17
C TYR A 161 -6.69 13.94 11.29
N ILE A 162 -6.96 14.35 12.54
CA ILE A 162 -6.10 14.02 13.69
C ILE A 162 -6.00 12.51 13.88
N ILE A 163 -7.14 11.80 13.84
CA ILE A 163 -7.16 10.34 14.01
C ILE A 163 -6.40 9.65 12.86
N ALA A 164 -6.52 10.16 11.62
CA ALA A 164 -5.76 9.62 10.49
C ALA A 164 -4.24 9.75 10.67
N GLN A 165 -3.74 10.74 11.42
CA GLN A 165 -2.29 10.88 11.61
C GLN A 165 -1.71 9.95 12.67
N LEU A 166 -2.53 9.39 13.57
CA LEU A 166 -2.04 8.48 14.63
C LEU A 166 -1.28 7.27 14.07
N PRO A 167 -1.80 6.54 13.04
CA PRO A 167 -1.02 5.51 12.36
C PRO A 167 0.29 6.03 11.75
N CYS A 168 0.30 7.22 11.14
CA CYS A 168 1.50 7.80 10.54
C CYS A 168 2.58 8.03 11.60
N PHE A 169 2.23 8.68 12.70
CA PHE A 169 3.15 8.92 13.81
C PHE A 169 3.67 7.62 14.42
N SER A 170 2.79 6.64 14.63
CA SER A 170 3.17 5.31 15.13
C SER A 170 4.17 4.61 14.20
N MET A 171 3.94 4.62 12.88
CA MET A 171 4.87 4.03 11.92
C MET A 171 6.22 4.74 11.91
N VAL A 172 6.24 6.07 11.97
CA VAL A 172 7.49 6.85 12.05
C VAL A 172 8.30 6.45 13.27
N LEU A 173 7.68 6.39 14.46
CA LEU A 173 8.37 6.00 15.69
C LEU A 173 8.93 4.58 15.62
N GLN A 174 8.17 3.64 15.05
CA GLN A 174 8.63 2.25 14.88
C GLN A 174 9.79 2.14 13.88
N ILE A 175 9.74 2.89 12.78
CA ILE A 175 10.85 2.96 11.82
C ILE A 175 12.10 3.54 12.49
N LEU A 176 11.95 4.67 13.20
CA LEU A 176 13.07 5.32 13.89
C LEU A 176 13.69 4.40 14.95
N TYR A 177 12.87 3.75 15.78
CA TYR A 177 13.35 2.80 16.79
C TYR A 177 14.09 1.63 16.14
N SER A 178 13.54 1.06 15.06
CA SER A 178 14.19 -0.03 14.35
C SER A 178 15.55 0.41 13.80
N VAL A 179 15.65 1.56 13.14
CA VAL A 179 16.91 2.08 12.60
C VAL A 179 17.91 2.40 13.70
N ALA A 180 17.46 3.02 14.80
CA ALA A 180 18.31 3.35 15.93
C ALA A 180 18.87 2.11 16.63
N SER A 181 18.14 0.99 16.66
CA SER A 181 18.65 -0.27 17.23
C SER A 181 19.74 -0.95 16.40
N PHE A 182 19.94 -0.54 15.14
CA PHE A 182 20.99 -1.07 14.26
C PHE A 182 22.30 -0.28 14.33
N TRP A 183 22.27 0.95 14.88
CA TRP A 183 23.44 1.81 15.08
C TRP A 183 23.96 1.68 16.51
#